data_AF-A0A2S4W0V0-F1
#
_entry.id   AF-A0A2S4W0V0-F1
#
_cell.length_a   1.000
_cell.length_b   1.000
_cell.length_c   1.000
_cell.angle_alpha   90.00
_cell.angle_beta   90.00
_cell.angle_gamma   90.00
#
_symmetry.space_group_name_H-M   'P 1'
#
loop_
_entity.id
_entity.type
_entity.pdbx_description
1 polymer ?
#
loop_
_entity_poly.entity_id
_entity_poly.type
_entity_poly.pdbx_seq_one_letter_code
_entity_poly.pdbx_strand_id
1 'polypeptide(L)'
;MFDGMNMEISDFISRVEKAAQLDGAQGSDICLQIVFFMQGKALAKEVQEMVEWETLKQQFVQRWGSMMPLLKHTRAELDMFITQSQAFGIKTQRQFQDFSIKLDNLIAYLLHCHQMTNVKDIRHTVLTCIDRPIRINITKELI
;
A
#
# COMPACT_ATOMS: atom_id res chain seq x y z
N MET A 1 2.83 -18.41 -8.65
CA MET A 1 3.54 -18.45 -7.35
C MET A 1 3.60 -17.04 -6.81
N PHE A 2 3.52 -16.86 -5.50
CA PHE A 2 3.60 -15.58 -4.80
C PHE A 2 5.05 -15.14 -4.64
N ASP A 3 5.37 -13.89 -5.01
CA ASP A 3 6.71 -13.31 -4.87
C ASP A 3 6.78 -12.15 -3.87
N GLY A 4 5.67 -11.89 -3.16
CA GLY A 4 5.56 -10.75 -2.24
C GLY A 4 5.04 -9.46 -2.89
N MET A 5 4.95 -9.37 -4.21
CA MET A 5 4.61 -8.14 -4.95
C MET A 5 3.54 -8.35 -6.03
N ASN A 6 3.35 -9.59 -6.48
CA ASN A 6 2.52 -9.92 -7.63
C ASN A 6 1.02 -10.11 -7.32
N MET A 7 0.61 -10.14 -6.05
CA MET A 7 -0.78 -10.18 -5.60
C MET A 7 -0.91 -9.72 -4.14
N GLU A 8 -2.11 -9.36 -3.70
CA GLU A 8 -2.33 -9.06 -2.27
C GLU A 8 -2.06 -10.30 -1.41
N ILE A 9 -1.55 -10.10 -0.20
CA ILE A 9 -1.34 -11.21 0.72
C ILE A 9 -2.67 -11.84 1.18
N SER A 10 -3.73 -11.05 1.29
CA SER A 10 -5.10 -11.48 1.58
C SER A 10 -5.60 -12.46 0.52
N ASP A 11 -5.40 -12.11 -0.76
CA ASP A 11 -5.74 -12.96 -1.90
C ASP A 11 -4.89 -14.23 -1.94
N PHE A 12 -3.60 -14.13 -1.64
CA PHE A 12 -2.72 -15.28 -1.53
C PHE A 12 -3.20 -16.27 -0.45
N ILE A 13 -3.42 -15.76 0.77
CA ILE A 13 -3.93 -16.55 1.91
C ILE A 13 -5.27 -17.21 1.54
N SER A 14 -6.21 -16.46 0.97
CA SER A 14 -7.52 -16.98 0.59
C SER A 14 -7.44 -18.10 -0.45
N ARG A 15 -6.54 -17.99 -1.44
CA ARG A 15 -6.34 -19.03 -2.45
C ARG A 15 -5.76 -20.31 -1.85
N VAL A 16 -4.79 -20.18 -0.95
CA VAL A 16 -4.17 -21.32 -0.28
C VAL A 16 -5.20 -22.04 0.61
N GLU A 17 -5.99 -21.30 1.38
CA GLU A 17 -7.04 -21.88 2.24
C GLU A 17 -8.14 -22.57 1.42
N LYS A 18 -8.54 -21.99 0.28
CA LYS A 18 -9.50 -22.63 -0.63
C LYS A 18 -8.96 -23.91 -1.24
N ALA A 19 -7.68 -23.94 -1.66
CA ALA A 19 -7.06 -25.14 -2.18
C ALA A 19 -7.02 -26.25 -1.12
N ALA A 20 -6.59 -25.90 0.10
CA ALA A 20 -6.57 -26.84 1.22
C ALA A 20 -7.97 -27.39 1.55
N GLN A 21 -9.00 -26.53 1.53
CA GLN A 21 -10.38 -26.95 1.75
C GLN A 21 -10.85 -27.95 0.68
N LEU A 22 -10.53 -27.71 -0.60
CA LEU A 22 -10.89 -28.60 -1.70
C LEU A 22 -10.19 -29.97 -1.58
N ASP A 23 -8.96 -29.96 -1.09
CA ASP A 23 -8.15 -31.16 -0.92
C ASP A 23 -8.37 -31.87 0.43
N GLY A 24 -9.25 -31.33 1.30
CA GLY A 24 -9.50 -31.86 2.64
C GLY A 24 -8.30 -31.75 3.59
N ALA A 25 -7.37 -30.83 3.29
CA ALA A 25 -6.11 -30.63 4.00
C ALA A 25 -6.28 -29.69 5.22
N GLN A 26 -5.43 -29.89 6.23
CA GLN A 26 -5.42 -29.09 7.46
C GLN A 26 -4.33 -28.01 7.42
N GLY A 27 -4.37 -27.10 8.41
CA GLY A 27 -3.38 -26.01 8.51
C GLY A 27 -1.93 -26.49 8.55
N SER A 28 -1.66 -27.64 9.18
CA SER A 28 -0.33 -28.27 9.16
C SER A 28 0.13 -28.65 7.75
N ASP A 29 -0.78 -29.15 6.91
CA ASP A 29 -0.49 -29.53 5.52
C ASP A 29 -0.19 -28.28 4.68
N ILE A 30 -0.90 -27.18 4.94
CA ILE A 30 -0.62 -25.89 4.33
C ILE A 30 0.81 -25.45 4.65
N CYS A 31 1.23 -25.47 5.92
CA CYS A 31 2.59 -25.08 6.32
C CYS A 31 3.67 -25.90 5.61
N LEU A 32 3.44 -27.20 5.38
CA LEU A 32 4.38 -28.07 4.67
C LEU A 32 4.47 -27.74 3.17
N GLN A 33 3.37 -27.27 2.57
CA GLN A 33 3.28 -27.11 1.12
C GLN A 33 3.39 -25.66 0.64
N ILE A 34 3.25 -24.68 1.53
CA ILE A 34 3.23 -23.24 1.21
C ILE A 34 4.46 -22.80 0.39
N VAL A 35 5.60 -23.45 0.59
CA VAL A 35 6.85 -23.20 -0.16
C VAL A 35 6.71 -23.45 -1.66
N PHE A 36 5.85 -24.37 -2.09
CA PHE A 36 5.57 -24.64 -3.50
C PHE A 36 4.72 -23.55 -4.15
N PHE A 37 3.99 -22.78 -3.34
CA PHE A 37 3.21 -21.65 -3.80
C PHE A 37 4.03 -20.35 -3.83
N MET A 38 5.28 -20.36 -3.35
CA MET A 38 6.17 -19.21 -3.28
C MET A 38 7.25 -19.19 -4.37
N GLN A 39 7.65 -17.99 -4.76
CA GLN A 39 8.72 -17.73 -5.70
C GLN A 39 9.92 -17.13 -4.98
N GLY A 40 11.06 -17.85 -4.99
CA GLY A 40 12.32 -17.42 -4.39
C GLY A 40 12.76 -18.28 -3.20
N LYS A 41 14.01 -18.77 -3.26
CA LYS A 41 14.57 -19.71 -2.27
C LYS A 41 14.72 -19.13 -0.86
N ALA A 42 14.89 -17.81 -0.73
CA ALA A 42 15.01 -17.14 0.56
C ALA A 42 13.65 -17.08 1.31
N LEU A 43 12.56 -16.76 0.60
CA LEU A 43 11.21 -16.77 1.17
C LEU A 43 10.80 -18.17 1.64
N ALA A 44 11.09 -19.20 0.85
CA ALA A 44 10.74 -20.58 1.17
C ALA A 44 11.43 -21.09 2.46
N LYS A 45 12.65 -20.63 2.74
CA LYS A 45 13.42 -21.07 3.92
C LYS A 45 12.90 -20.46 5.23
N GLU A 46 12.52 -19.19 5.22
CA GLU A 46 11.96 -18.52 6.42
C GLU A 46 10.62 -19.15 6.84
N VAL A 47 9.84 -19.61 5.87
CA VAL A 47 8.52 -20.20 6.12
C VAL A 47 8.59 -21.65 6.63
N GLN A 48 9.70 -22.35 6.36
CA GLN A 48 9.90 -23.74 6.80
C GLN A 48 10.08 -23.92 8.32
N GLU A 49 10.36 -22.86 9.07
CA GLU A 49 10.62 -22.93 10.51
C GLU A 49 9.35 -22.85 11.37
N MET A 50 8.16 -22.73 10.75
CA MET A 50 6.90 -22.50 11.46
C MET A 50 5.89 -23.62 11.27
N VAL A 51 5.30 -24.07 12.37
CA VAL A 51 4.43 -25.25 12.41
C VAL A 51 2.93 -24.93 12.34
N GLU A 52 2.52 -23.71 12.70
CA GLU A 52 1.11 -23.32 12.85
C GLU A 52 0.67 -22.30 11.79
N TRP A 53 -0.37 -22.65 11.02
CA TRP A 53 -0.89 -21.83 9.92
C TRP A 53 -1.36 -20.45 10.37
N GLU A 54 -2.02 -20.35 11.53
CA GLU A 54 -2.52 -19.08 12.06
C GLU A 54 -1.37 -18.10 12.38
N THR A 55 -0.28 -18.60 12.95
CA THR A 55 0.93 -17.81 13.22
C THR A 55 1.57 -17.34 11.91
N LEU A 56 1.61 -18.23 10.91
CA LEU A 56 2.17 -17.91 9.60
C LEU A 56 1.34 -16.84 8.87
N LYS A 57 0.00 -16.91 8.96
CA LYS A 57 -0.89 -15.85 8.44
C LYS A 57 -0.62 -14.50 9.08
N GLN A 58 -0.43 -14.46 10.41
CA GLN A 58 -0.11 -13.21 11.10
C GLN A 58 1.21 -12.62 10.61
N GLN A 59 2.24 -13.44 10.38
CA GLN A 59 3.51 -12.96 9.84
C GLN A 59 3.41 -12.52 8.39
N PHE A 60 2.62 -13.24 7.58
CA PHE A 60 2.30 -12.84 6.21
C PHE A 60 1.62 -11.47 6.18
N VAL A 61 0.63 -11.25 7.04
CA VAL A 61 -0.06 -9.97 7.16
C VAL A 61 0.86 -8.89 7.77
N GLN A 62 1.73 -9.21 8.71
CA GLN A 62 2.69 -8.25 9.26
C GLN A 62 3.69 -7.80 8.19
N ARG A 63 4.14 -8.72 7.35
CA ARG A 63 5.17 -8.47 6.33
C ARG A 63 4.61 -7.90 5.03
N TRP A 64 3.46 -8.40 4.58
CA TRP A 64 2.82 -8.06 3.31
C TRP A 64 1.38 -7.55 3.45
N GLY A 65 0.75 -7.64 4.61
CA GLY A 65 -0.61 -7.12 4.83
C GLY A 65 -0.67 -5.61 5.06
N SER A 66 0.48 -4.97 5.20
CA SER A 66 0.61 -3.52 5.03
C SER A 66 0.73 -3.12 3.55
N MET A 67 1.04 -4.05 2.63
CA MET A 67 0.90 -3.78 1.20
C MET A 67 -0.57 -3.80 0.85
N MET A 68 -1.20 -2.62 0.82
CA MET A 68 -2.37 -2.39 -0.02
C MET A 68 -1.91 -2.32 -1.49
N PRO A 69 -2.27 -3.28 -2.35
CA PRO A 69 -1.96 -3.26 -3.77
C PRO A 69 -2.97 -2.45 -4.60
N LEU A 70 -3.85 -1.68 -3.94
CA LEU A 70 -4.94 -0.99 -4.64
C LEU A 70 -4.51 0.25 -5.42
N LEU A 71 -3.29 0.75 -5.24
CA LEU A 71 -2.77 1.83 -6.07
C LEU A 71 -1.27 1.62 -6.29
N LYS A 72 -0.87 0.96 -7.38
CA LYS A 72 0.50 1.07 -7.90
C LYS A 72 0.74 2.55 -8.22
N HIS A 73 1.38 3.26 -7.30
CA HIS A 73 1.72 4.65 -7.47
C HIS A 73 3.22 4.82 -7.57
N THR A 74 3.66 5.46 -8.63
CA THR A 74 5.07 5.80 -8.81
C THR A 74 5.36 7.20 -8.28
N ARG A 75 6.62 7.47 -7.93
CA ARG A 75 7.06 8.84 -7.64
C ARG A 75 6.74 9.80 -8.80
N ALA A 76 6.83 9.33 -10.04
CA ALA A 76 6.49 10.10 -11.23
C ALA A 76 5.00 10.49 -11.30
N GLU A 77 4.10 9.60 -10.86
CA GLU A 77 2.66 9.92 -10.77
C GLU A 77 2.38 10.99 -9.73
N LEU A 78 3.04 10.94 -8.57
CA LEU A 78 2.94 12.00 -7.56
C LEU A 78 3.43 13.34 -8.12
N ASP A 79 4.60 13.37 -8.76
CA ASP A 79 5.16 14.60 -9.33
C ASP A 79 4.27 15.15 -10.46
N MET A 80 3.71 14.28 -11.31
CA MET A 80 2.75 14.67 -12.35
C MET A 80 1.45 15.22 -11.74
N PHE A 81 0.92 14.56 -10.71
CA PHE A 81 -0.30 15.00 -10.02
C PHE A 81 -0.14 16.38 -9.38
N ILE A 82 1.00 16.63 -8.74
CA ILE A 82 1.35 17.94 -8.17
C ILE A 82 1.50 18.98 -9.28
N THR A 83 2.23 18.67 -10.35
CA THR A 83 2.46 19.59 -11.49
C THR A 83 1.14 19.99 -12.17
N GLN A 84 0.24 19.04 -12.39
CA GLN A 84 -1.09 19.32 -12.94
C GLN A 84 -1.89 20.20 -11.99
N SER A 85 -1.87 19.90 -10.70
CA SER A 85 -2.60 20.68 -9.69
C SER A 85 -2.08 22.12 -9.57
N GLN A 86 -0.77 22.34 -9.74
CA GLN A 86 -0.19 23.68 -9.85
C GLN A 86 -0.67 24.42 -11.10
N ALA A 87 -0.75 23.74 -12.25
CA ALA A 87 -1.14 24.35 -13.51
C ALA A 87 -2.63 24.77 -13.53
N PHE A 88 -3.51 23.95 -12.97
CA PHE A 88 -4.96 24.24 -12.95
C PHE A 88 -5.39 25.12 -11.76
N GLY A 89 -4.66 25.03 -10.64
CA GLY A 89 -4.98 25.71 -9.38
C GLY A 89 -6.20 25.12 -8.68
N ILE A 90 -6.10 24.94 -7.36
CA ILE A 90 -7.21 24.46 -6.51
C ILE A 90 -7.99 25.67 -5.99
N LYS A 91 -9.24 25.82 -6.46
CA LYS A 91 -10.05 27.05 -6.31
C LYS A 91 -11.27 26.87 -5.42
N THR A 92 -11.70 25.64 -5.17
CA THR A 92 -12.89 25.35 -4.37
C THR A 92 -12.58 24.39 -3.23
N GLN A 93 -13.40 24.43 -2.17
CA GLN A 93 -13.26 23.51 -1.03
C GLN A 93 -13.37 22.05 -1.46
N ARG A 94 -14.29 21.75 -2.38
CA ARG A 94 -14.47 20.40 -2.92
C ARG A 94 -13.21 19.93 -3.68
N GLN A 95 -12.63 20.80 -4.52
CA GLN A 95 -11.37 20.49 -5.20
C GLN A 95 -10.23 20.25 -4.21
N PHE A 96 -10.19 20.98 -3.10
CA PHE A 96 -9.20 20.78 -2.05
C PHE A 96 -9.39 19.44 -1.33
N GLN A 97 -10.62 19.05 -1.02
CA GLN A 97 -10.94 17.75 -0.42
C GLN A 97 -10.55 16.60 -1.36
N ASP A 98 -10.97 16.65 -2.62
CA ASP A 98 -10.65 15.64 -3.63
C ASP A 98 -9.12 15.54 -3.85
N PHE A 99 -8.43 16.69 -3.88
CA PHE A 99 -6.97 16.74 -3.97
C PHE A 99 -6.28 16.11 -2.75
N SER A 100 -6.75 16.44 -1.53
CA SER A 100 -6.14 15.95 -0.28
C SER A 100 -6.28 14.44 -0.14
N ILE A 101 -7.47 13.90 -0.41
CA ILE A 101 -7.72 12.45 -0.39
C ILE A 101 -6.78 11.73 -1.35
N LYS A 102 -6.64 12.24 -2.57
CA LYS A 102 -5.77 11.62 -3.58
C LYS A 102 -4.28 11.76 -3.23
N LEU A 103 -3.88 12.91 -2.69
CA LEU A 103 -2.52 13.17 -2.25
C LEU A 103 -2.13 12.26 -1.08
N ASP A 104 -3.00 12.11 -0.08
CA ASP A 104 -2.76 11.25 1.08
C ASP A 104 -2.60 9.79 0.67
N ASN A 105 -3.43 9.31 -0.26
CA ASN A 105 -3.30 7.96 -0.81
C ASN A 105 -1.96 7.76 -1.56
N LEU A 106 -1.53 8.73 -2.37
CA LEU A 106 -0.24 8.71 -3.08
C LEU A 106 0.94 8.67 -2.10
N ILE A 107 0.92 9.55 -1.09
CA ILE A 107 2.00 9.66 -0.09
C ILE A 107 2.06 8.42 0.78
N ALA A 108 0.91 7.92 1.26
CA ALA A 108 0.84 6.73 2.09
C ALA A 108 1.47 5.53 1.37
N TYR A 109 1.16 5.34 0.09
CA TYR A 109 1.76 4.28 -0.72
C TYR A 109 3.28 4.46 -0.90
N LEU A 110 3.73 5.66 -1.25
CA LEU A 110 5.15 5.92 -1.55
C LEU A 110 6.06 5.84 -0.32
N LEU A 111 5.57 6.28 0.86
CA LEU A 111 6.25 6.08 2.14
C LEU A 111 6.31 4.59 2.49
N HIS A 112 5.22 3.87 2.29
CA HIS A 112 5.12 2.44 2.58
C HIS A 112 6.10 1.61 1.74
N CYS A 113 6.19 1.91 0.44
CA CYS A 113 7.12 1.25 -0.48
C CYS A 113 8.56 1.78 -0.42
N HIS A 114 8.90 2.65 0.53
CA HIS A 114 10.22 3.29 0.68
C HIS A 114 10.71 4.06 -0.57
N GLN A 115 9.80 4.42 -1.49
CA GLN A 115 10.11 5.32 -2.61
C GLN A 115 10.15 6.79 -2.16
N MET A 116 9.61 7.08 -0.99
CA MET A 116 9.80 8.33 -0.25
C MET A 116 10.20 8.01 1.19
N THR A 117 11.10 8.80 1.76
CA THR A 117 11.52 8.66 3.16
C THR A 117 10.87 9.69 4.08
N ASN A 118 10.33 10.79 3.52
CA ASN A 118 9.63 11.81 4.26
C ASN A 118 8.64 12.60 3.38
N VAL A 119 7.69 13.30 4.01
CA VAL A 119 6.71 14.19 3.35
C VAL A 119 7.19 15.65 3.25
N LYS A 120 8.24 16.02 3.97
CA LYS A 120 8.82 17.37 3.99
C LYS A 120 9.26 17.80 2.58
N ASP A 121 9.74 16.86 1.77
CA ASP A 121 10.29 17.12 0.44
C ASP A 121 9.25 17.66 -0.57
N ILE A 122 7.97 17.38 -0.35
CA ILE A 122 6.88 17.83 -1.25
C ILE A 122 6.00 18.94 -0.65
N ARG A 123 6.20 19.27 0.62
CA ARG A 123 5.32 20.18 1.37
C ARG A 123 5.21 21.55 0.73
N HIS A 124 6.35 22.13 0.33
CA HIS A 124 6.36 23.45 -0.29
C HIS A 124 5.62 23.44 -1.64
N THR A 125 5.89 22.42 -2.46
CA THR A 125 5.29 22.26 -3.79
C THR A 125 3.78 22.06 -3.69
N VAL A 126 3.29 21.23 -2.76
CA VAL A 126 1.86 21.03 -2.51
C VAL A 126 1.16 22.34 -2.12
N LEU A 127 1.79 23.17 -1.28
CA LEU A 127 1.22 24.46 -0.88
C LEU A 127 1.04 25.43 -2.06
N THR A 128 1.83 25.28 -3.12
CA THR A 128 1.68 26.11 -4.33
C THR A 128 0.52 25.71 -5.23
N CYS A 129 -0.05 24.51 -5.05
CA CYS A 129 -1.24 24.06 -5.78
C CYS A 129 -2.54 24.77 -5.34
N ILE A 130 -2.56 25.32 -4.12
CA ILE A 130 -3.78 25.84 -3.49
C ILE A 130 -3.89 27.34 -3.77
N ASP A 131 -5.00 27.85 -4.28
CA ASP A 131 -5.13 29.30 -4.50
C ASP A 131 -5.22 30.07 -3.17
N ARG A 132 -4.77 31.34 -3.18
CA ARG A 132 -4.73 32.22 -2.00
C ARG A 132 -6.05 32.30 -1.20
N PRO A 133 -7.24 32.40 -1.84
CA PRO A 133 -8.52 32.48 -1.12
C PRO A 133 -8.84 31.22 -0.31
N ILE A 134 -8.52 30.05 -0.86
CA ILE A 134 -8.73 28.76 -0.19
C ILE A 134 -7.71 28.59 0.94
N ARG A 135 -6.43 28.95 0.71
CA ARG A 135 -5.37 28.91 1.74
C ARG A 135 -5.80 29.67 3.00
N ILE A 136 -6.37 30.87 2.87
CA ILE A 136 -6.79 31.70 4.01
C ILE A 136 -7.94 31.05 4.80
N ASN A 137 -8.87 30.36 4.14
CA ASN A 137 -9.96 29.66 4.82
C ASN A 137 -9.46 28.40 5.55
N ILE A 138 -8.53 27.65 4.96
CA ILE A 138 -7.95 26.46 5.59
C ILE A 138 -7.17 26.83 6.86
N THR A 139 -6.41 27.94 6.87
CA THR A 139 -5.69 28.36 8.08
C THR A 139 -6.63 28.85 9.20
N LYS A 140 -7.88 29.22 8.89
CA LYS A 140 -8.86 29.65 9.90
C LYS A 140 -9.61 28.50 10.56
N GLU A 141 -9.74 27.35 9.90
CA GLU A 141 -10.38 26.16 10.48
C GLU A 141 -9.41 25.30 11.34
N LEU A 142 -8.11 25.62 11.32
CA LEU A 142 -7.06 24.91 12.08
C LEU A 142 -6.60 25.66 13.35
N ILE A 143 -7.24 26.77 13.72
CA ILE A 143 -6.98 27.55 14.95
C ILE A 143 -8.17 27.43 15.89
#